data_AF-A0A3D2S5D2-F1
#
_entry.id   AF-A0A3D2S5D2-F1
#
_cell.length_a   1.000
_cell.length_b   1.000
_cell.length_c   1.000
_cell.angle_alpha   90.00
_cell.angle_beta   90.00
_cell.angle_gamma   90.00
#
_symmetry.space_group_name_H-M   'P 1'
#
loop_
_entity.id
_entity.type
_entity.pdbx_description
1 polymer ?
#
loop_
_entity_poly.entity_id
_entity_poly.type
_entity_poly.pdbx_seq_one_letter_code
_entity_poly.pdbx_strand_id
1 'polypeptide(L)' 'MANEVKHGVSLFSDYDIHLFKEGKHFKLWKKLGAHTIVHEKEDGVLFAVWAPNAATVAVMGEFNGWNRSSHQLAVRW' A
#
# COMPACT_ATOMS: atom_id res chain seq x y z
N MET A 1 -0.55 -4.76 21.85
CA MET A 1 -1.55 -5.26 20.90
C MET A 1 -0.99 -4.97 19.51
N ALA A 2 -0.63 -5.97 18.72
CA ALA A 2 -0.07 -5.73 17.39
C ALA A 2 -1.18 -5.12 16.51
N ASN A 3 -0.92 -3.99 15.87
CA ASN A 3 -1.85 -3.42 14.89
C ASN A 3 -2.04 -4.44 13.76
N GLU A 4 -3.26 -4.93 13.60
CA GLU A 4 -3.59 -5.92 12.58
C GLU A 4 -3.44 -5.29 11.19
N VAL A 5 -2.79 -6.01 10.28
CA VAL A 5 -2.55 -5.55 8.92
C VAL A 5 -3.73 -5.99 8.06
N LYS A 6 -4.48 -5.02 7.51
CA LYS A 6 -5.56 -5.31 6.56
C LYS A 6 -5.03 -5.35 5.13
N HIS A 7 -5.23 -6.47 4.45
CA HIS A 7 -4.88 -6.66 3.04
C HIS A 7 -6.09 -6.50 2.11
N GLY A 8 -5.85 -6.34 0.81
CA GLY A 8 -6.90 -6.25 -0.21
C GLY A 8 -7.51 -4.85 -0.40
N VAL A 9 -7.24 -3.91 0.51
CA VAL A 9 -7.65 -2.51 0.37
C VAL A 9 -6.78 -1.80 -0.68
N SER A 10 -7.39 -1.02 -1.57
CA SER A 10 -6.63 -0.28 -2.57
C SER A 10 -7.34 0.97 -3.07
N LEU A 11 -6.56 2.02 -3.34
CA LEU A 11 -7.03 3.24 -4.01
C LEU A 11 -7.02 3.11 -5.54
N PHE A 12 -6.41 2.06 -6.08
CA PHE A 12 -6.34 1.82 -7.52
C PHE A 12 -7.64 1.18 -8.03
N SER A 13 -8.30 1.88 -8.94
CA SER A 13 -9.24 1.28 -9.88
C SER A 13 -8.49 0.58 -11.02
N ASP A 14 -9.20 -0.23 -11.80
CA ASP A 14 -8.63 -0.88 -12.98
C ASP A 14 -8.15 0.14 -14.03
N TYR A 15 -8.84 1.27 -14.13
CA TYR A 15 -8.42 2.36 -15.02
C TYR A 15 -7.13 3.03 -14.54
N ASP A 16 -6.95 3.21 -13.22
CA ASP A 16 -5.69 3.73 -12.68
C ASP A 16 -4.53 2.78 -12.99
N ILE A 17 -4.75 1.47 -12.91
CA ILE A 17 -3.74 0.45 -13.24
C ILE A 17 -3.40 0.49 -14.73
N HIS A 18 -4.41 0.59 -15.60
CA HIS A 18 -4.21 0.71 -17.03
C HIS A 18 -3.34 1.94 -17.38
N LEU A 19 -3.70 3.12 -16.88
CA LEU A 19 -2.90 4.34 -17.09
C LEU A 19 -1.48 4.23 -16.52
N PHE A 20 -1.32 3.55 -15.38
CA PHE A 20 0.00 3.33 -14.79
C PHE A 20 0.87 2.45 -15.69
N LYS A 21 0.33 1.35 -16.22
CA LYS A 21 1.03 0.45 -17.16
C LYS A 21 1.42 1.15 -18.46
N GLU A 22 0.63 2.12 -18.92
CA GLU A 22 0.95 2.92 -20.11
C GLU A 22 1.91 4.11 -19.83
N GLY A 23 2.27 4.36 -18.57
CA GLY A 23 3.08 5.52 -18.21
C GLY A 23 2.34 6.87 -18.33
N LYS A 24 1.00 6.86 -18.33
CA LYS A 24 0.14 8.05 -18.53
C LYS A 24 -0.59 8.50 -17.27
N HIS A 25 -0.35 7.87 -16.13
CA HIS A 25 -1.04 8.22 -14.89
C HIS A 25 -0.43 9.45 -14.20
N PHE A 26 -0.74 10.67 -14.66
CA PHE A 26 -0.17 11.92 -14.12
C PHE A 26 -0.50 12.23 -12.65
N LYS A 27 -1.50 11.55 -12.07
CA LYS A 27 -1.90 11.71 -10.66
C LYS A 27 -1.52 10.49 -9.80
N LEU A 28 -0.46 9.77 -10.16
CA LEU A 28 -0.10 8.49 -9.52
C LEU A 28 0.22 8.65 -8.03
N TRP A 29 0.70 9.84 -7.63
CA TRP A 29 0.93 10.22 -6.23
C TRP A 29 -0.33 10.18 -5.36
N LYS A 30 -1.54 10.19 -5.94
CA LYS A 30 -2.80 9.99 -5.20
C LYS A 30 -3.08 8.51 -4.87
N LYS A 31 -2.27 7.60 -5.39
CA LYS A 31 -2.51 6.15 -5.38
C LYS A 31 -1.34 5.41 -4.74
N LEU A 32 -0.11 5.70 -5.17
CA LEU A 32 1.11 5.24 -4.51
C LEU A 32 1.46 6.12 -3.31
N GLY A 33 2.28 5.59 -2.41
CA GLY A 33 2.72 6.26 -1.20
C GLY A 33 1.90 5.85 0.02
N ALA A 34 1.80 6.76 0.98
CA ALA A 34 1.06 6.60 2.23
C ALA A 34 -0.14 7.55 2.24
N HIS A 35 -1.34 7.02 2.40
CA HIS A 35 -2.59 7.79 2.38
C HIS A 35 -3.43 7.45 3.60
N THR A 36 -3.84 8.47 4.36
CA THR A 36 -4.82 8.30 5.43
C THR A 36 -6.18 7.95 4.83
N ILE A 37 -6.78 6.85 5.28
CA ILE A 37 -8.09 6.39 4.82
C ILE A 37 -8.95 5.94 5.99
N VAL A 38 -10.26 5.94 5.77
CA VAL A 38 -11.22 5.24 6.64
C VAL A 38 -11.58 3.93 5.96
N HIS A 39 -11.32 2.80 6.61
CA HIS A 39 -11.71 1.48 6.12
C HIS A 39 -12.49 0.74 7.21
N GLU A 40 -13.70 0.28 6.90
CA GLU A 40 -14.58 -0.40 7.86
C GLU A 40 -14.82 0.37 9.17
N LYS A 41 -14.94 1.71 9.07
CA LYS A 41 -15.09 2.65 10.19
C LYS A 41 -13.85 2.79 11.08
N GLU A 42 -12.70 2.29 10.64
CA GLU A 42 -11.41 2.49 11.31
C GLU A 42 -10.54 3.44 10.50
N ASP A 43 -9.96 4.44 11.18
CA ASP A 43 -8.93 5.31 10.63
C ASP A 43 -7.61 4.55 10.51
N GLY A 44 -6.92 4.69 9.38
CA GLY A 44 -5.64 4.04 9.14
C GLY A 44 -4.85 4.67 8.01
N VAL A 45 -3.71 4.06 7.69
CA VAL A 45 -2.84 4.49 6.58
C VAL A 45 -2.69 3.35 5.59
N LEU A 46 -3.07 3.61 4.34
CA LEU A 46 -2.84 2.70 3.21
C LEU A 46 -1.47 2.98 2.60
N PHE A 47 -0.64 1.94 2.53
CA PHE A 47 0.66 1.98 1.88
C PHE A 47 0.60 1.25 0.53
N ALA A 48 1.11 1.87 -0.52
CA ALA A 48 1.27 1.27 -1.83
C ALA A 48 2.59 1.68 -2.48
N VAL A 49 3.33 0.70 -3.01
CA VAL A 49 4.61 0.90 -3.69
C VAL A 49 4.69 0.03 -4.93
N TRP A 50 5.37 0.52 -5.97
CA TRP A 50 5.72 -0.28 -7.13
C TRP A 50 7.10 -0.91 -6.92
N ALA A 51 7.13 -2.22 -6.76
CA ALA A 51 8.35 -2.99 -6.54
C ALA A 51 8.25 -4.37 -7.24
N PRO A 52 8.19 -4.40 -8.59
CA PRO A 52 7.80 -5.60 -9.34
C PRO A 52 8.77 -6.77 -9.21
N ASN A 53 10.03 -6.50 -8.86
CA ASN A 53 11.08 -7.50 -8.74
C ASN A 53 11.42 -7.83 -7.28
N ALA A 54 10.71 -7.26 -6.30
CA ALA A 54 10.96 -7.52 -4.89
C ALA A 54 10.35 -8.87 -4.48
N ALA A 55 11.10 -9.68 -3.72
CA ALA A 55 10.57 -10.94 -3.17
C ALA A 55 9.50 -10.67 -2.10
N THR A 56 9.72 -9.67 -1.26
CA THR A 56 8.78 -9.23 -0.22
C THR A 56 8.98 -7.75 0.05
N VAL A 57 7.92 -7.05 0.48
CA VAL A 57 7.98 -5.67 0.96
C VAL A 57 7.30 -5.61 2.32
N ALA A 58 7.83 -4.80 3.24
CA ALA A 58 7.23 -4.54 4.54
C ALA A 58 7.35 -3.05 4.89
N VAL A 59 6.39 -2.53 5.65
CA VAL A 59 6.44 -1.16 6.17
C VAL A 59 7.10 -1.20 7.54
N MET A 60 8.16 -0.41 7.74
CA MET A 60 8.85 -0.30 9.02
C MET A 60 8.73 1.12 9.56
N GLY A 61 8.58 1.24 10.87
CA GLY A 61 8.58 2.52 11.56
C GLY A 61 8.47 2.36 13.07
N GLU A 62 8.35 3.48 13.78
CA GLU A 62 8.19 3.50 15.23
C GLU A 62 7.03 2.60 15.70
N PHE A 63 5.91 2.61 14.98
CA PHE A 63 4.70 1.85 15.32
C PHE A 63 4.87 0.32 15.37
N ASN A 64 5.96 -0.20 14.80
CA ASN A 64 6.29 -1.63 14.86
C ASN A 64 7.71 -1.91 15.36
N GLY A 65 8.34 -0.93 16.02
CA GLY A 65 9.70 -1.05 16.54
C GLY A 65 10.73 -1.35 15.45
N TRP A 66 10.50 -0.86 14.22
CA TRP A 66 11.34 -1.10 13.05
C TRP A 66 11.51 -2.60 12.71
N ASN A 67 10.50 -3.42 13.05
CA ASN A 67 10.55 -4.86 12.82
C ASN A 67 10.26 -5.23 11.35
N ARG A 68 11.30 -5.65 10.63
CA ARG A 68 11.26 -6.10 9.22
C ARG A 68 10.34 -7.30 8.93
N SER A 69 10.04 -8.10 9.93
CA SER A 69 9.19 -9.30 9.79
C SER A 69 7.71 -9.01 10.08
N SER A 70 7.37 -7.77 10.43
CA SER A 70 6.00 -7.33 10.67
C SER A 70 5.49 -6.49 9.50
N HIS A 71 4.17 -6.31 9.37
CA HIS A 71 3.56 -5.39 8.40
C HIS A 71 4.02 -5.59 6.95
N GLN A 72 4.06 -6.86 6.53
CA GLN A 72 4.30 -7.21 5.13
C GLN A 72 3.20 -6.63 4.24
N LEU A 73 3.54 -6.23 3.01
CA LEU A 73 2.57 -5.80 2.01
C LEU A 73 2.14 -7.00 1.16
N ALA A 74 0.87 -6.98 0.73
CA ALA A 74 0.34 -7.96 -0.20
C ALA A 74 0.60 -7.52 -1.65
N VAL A 75 1.02 -8.46 -2.50
CA VAL A 75 1.14 -8.23 -3.95
C VAL A 75 -0.26 -8.13 -4.55
N ARG A 76 -0.44 -7.15 -5.46
CA ARG A 76 -1.63 -7.02 -6.31
C ARG A 76 -1.25 -7.43 -7.73
N TRP A 77 -1.88 -8.48 -8.24
CA TRP A 77 -1.70 -9.02 -9.59
C TRP A 77 -2.60 -8.31 -10.60
#